data_AF-A0ABD6VK03-F1
#
_entry.id   AF-A0ABD6VK03-F1
#
_cell.length_a   1.000
_cell.length_b   1.000
_cell.length_c   1.000
_cell.angle_alpha   90.00
_cell.angle_beta   90.00
_cell.angle_gamma   90.00
#
_symmetry.space_group_name_H-M   'P 1'
#
loop_
_entity.id
_entity.type
_entity.pdbx_description
1 polymer ?
#
loop_
_entity_poly.entity_id
_entity_poly.type
_entity_poly.pdbx_seq_one_letter_code
_entity_poly.pdbx_strand_id
1 'polypeptide(L)' 'MTFSFFPARLNHTDFYKFCISDLCYAINLKGRWLEESGFITGMSVTVTVERGRIIIETEINL' A
#
# COMPACT_ATOMS: atom_id res chain seq x y z
N MET A 1 -1.05 -0.17 -15.78
CA MET A 1 -1.94 0.49 -14.80
C MET A 1 -1.04 0.99 -13.68
N THR A 2 -1.02 2.30 -13.43
CA THR A 2 -0.10 2.91 -12.45
C THR A 2 -0.85 3.04 -11.12
N PHE A 3 -0.18 2.66 -10.03
CA PHE A 3 -0.74 2.72 -8.69
C PHE A 3 0.11 3.62 -7.82
N SER A 4 -0.52 4.34 -6.89
CA SER A 4 0.16 5.25 -5.98
C SER A 4 -0.20 4.93 -4.54
N PHE A 5 0.84 4.90 -3.70
CA PHE A 5 0.75 4.59 -2.28
C PHE A 5 0.97 5.89 -1.51
N PHE A 6 -0.02 6.28 -0.70
CA PHE A 6 0.09 7.49 0.09
C PHE A 6 -0.03 7.17 1.57
N PRO A 7 0.87 7.72 2.41
CA PRO A 7 0.62 7.72 3.84
C PRO A 7 -0.62 8.58 4.14
N ALA A 8 -1.54 8.03 4.92
CA ALA A 8 -2.72 8.73 5.39
C ALA A 8 -2.78 8.63 6.92
N ARG A 9 -2.75 9.76 7.61
CA ARG A 9 -2.94 9.83 9.06
C ARG A 9 -4.37 10.23 9.35
N LEU A 10 -5.14 9.34 9.98
CA LEU A 10 -6.52 9.62 10.40
C LEU A 10 -6.69 9.21 11.86
N ASN A 11 -7.16 10.13 12.70
CA ASN A 11 -7.45 9.88 14.13
C ASN A 11 -6.28 9.23 14.89
N HIS A 12 -5.09 9.83 14.79
CA HIS A 12 -3.89 9.43 15.54
C HIS A 12 -3.37 8.01 15.27
N THR A 13 -3.82 7.40 14.17
CA THR A 13 -3.34 6.11 13.70
C THR A 13 -2.81 6.25 12.28
N ASP A 14 -1.62 5.71 12.03
CA ASP A 14 -1.00 5.73 10.71
C ASP A 14 -1.62 4.64 9.83
N PHE A 15 -2.08 5.04 8.65
CA PHE A 15 -2.69 4.16 7.66
C PHE A 15 -2.01 4.30 6.31
N TYR A 16 -2.09 3.21 5.55
CA TYR A 16 -1.62 3.18 4.18
C TYR A 16 -2.82 3.21 3.24
N LYS A 17 -2.87 4.24 2.38
CA LYS A 17 -3.94 4.43 1.40
C LYS A 17 -3.47 3.92 0.04
N PHE A 18 -4.17 2.91 -0.46
CA PHE A 18 -3.96 2.37 -1.80
C PHE A 18 -4.97 2.98 -2.78
N CYS A 19 -4.50 3.54 -3.91
CA CYS A 19 -5.35 4.11 -4.95
C CYS A 19 -5.28 3.29 -6.25
N ILE A 20 -6.42 2.76 -6.68
CA ILE A 20 -6.60 2.12 -8.00
C ILE A 20 -7.27 3.14 -8.91
N SER A 21 -6.55 3.67 -9.90
CA SER A 21 -7.06 4.54 -11.00
C SER A 21 -7.61 5.93 -10.62
N ASP A 22 -7.92 6.73 -11.65
CA ASP A 22 -8.42 8.12 -11.56
C ASP A 22 -9.80 8.27 -10.88
N LEU A 23 -10.50 7.15 -10.61
CA LEU A 23 -11.64 7.09 -9.70
C LEU A 23 -11.13 6.61 -8.35
N CYS A 24 -10.96 7.55 -7.40
CA CYS A 24 -10.27 7.36 -6.11
C CYS A 24 -11.01 6.39 -5.16
N TYR A 25 -10.92 5.09 -5.43
CA TYR A 25 -11.25 4.05 -4.48
C TYR A 25 -10.02 3.76 -3.63
N ALA A 26 -10.18 4.00 -2.32
CA ALA A 26 -9.12 3.91 -1.34
C ALA A 26 -9.30 2.66 -0.47
N ILE A 27 -8.32 1.75 -0.50
CA ILE A 27 -8.25 0.64 0.44
C ILE A 27 -7.25 1.01 1.53
N ASN A 28 -7.68 0.93 2.80
CA ASN A 28 -6.83 1.23 3.95
C ASN A 28 -6.28 -0.07 4.55
N LEU A 29 -4.96 -0.25 4.51
CA LEU A 29 -4.28 -1.36 5.17
C LEU A 29 -3.70 -0.91 6.51
N LYS A 30 -3.76 -1.78 7.53
CA LYS A 30 -3.34 -1.49 8.91
C LYS A 30 -2.65 -2.68 9.54
N GLY A 31 -1.69 -2.42 10.42
CA GLY A 31 -1.09 -3.41 11.30
C GLY A 31 0.44 -3.38 11.27
N ARG A 32 1.06 -3.85 12.37
CA ARG A 32 2.52 -3.93 12.53
C ARG A 32 3.19 -4.83 11.47
N TRP A 33 2.47 -5.85 11.00
CA TRP A 33 2.95 -6.77 9.97
C TRP A 33 3.38 -6.07 8.68
N LEU A 34 2.87 -4.87 8.37
CA LEU A 34 3.30 -4.08 7.21
C LEU A 34 4.75 -3.62 7.36
N GLU A 35 5.10 -3.03 8.50
CA GLU A 35 6.47 -2.60 8.80
C GLU A 35 7.42 -3.81 8.91
N GLU A 36 6.98 -4.89 9.56
CA GLU A 36 7.73 -6.14 9.67
C GLU A 36 7.97 -6.80 8.29
N SER A 37 7.05 -6.59 7.34
CA SER A 37 7.18 -7.06 5.95
C SER A 37 7.94 -6.08 5.05
N GLY A 38 8.52 -5.00 5.59
CA GLY A 38 9.33 -4.04 4.86
C GLY A 38 8.56 -2.92 4.16
N PHE A 39 7.25 -2.78 4.40
CA PHE A 39 6.48 -1.64 3.89
C PHE A 39 6.77 -0.41 4.74
N ILE A 40 7.49 0.54 4.15
CA ILE A 40 7.84 1.81 4.78
C ILE A 40 7.01 2.93 4.15
N THR A 41 6.58 3.88 4.99
CA THR A 41 5.90 5.10 4.53
C THR A 41 6.73 5.84 3.48
N GLY A 42 6.10 6.18 2.35
CA GLY A 42 6.72 6.92 1.25
C GLY A 42 7.46 6.06 0.23
N MET A 43 7.52 4.73 0.43
CA MET A 43 8.08 3.79 -0.54
C MET A 43 7.13 3.54 -1.72
N SER A 44 7.69 3.36 -2.91
CA SER A 44 6.92 2.88 -4.07
C SER A 44 6.71 1.36 -3.96
N VAL A 45 5.49 0.91 -4.25
CA VAL A 45 5.15 -0.53 -4.25
C VAL A 45 4.66 -0.96 -5.62
N THR A 46 4.91 -2.21 -5.96
CA THR A 46 4.35 -2.84 -7.15
C THR A 46 3.03 -3.48 -6.78
N VAL A 47 1.99 -3.24 -7.58
CA VAL A 47 0.69 -3.88 -7.39
C VAL A 47 0.24 -4.60 -8.63
N THR A 48 -0.13 -5.87 -8.46
CA THR A 48 -0.58 -6.75 -9.54
C THR A 48 -1.85 -7.49 -9.12
N VAL A 49 -2.56 -8.03 -10.12
CA VAL A 49 -3.69 -8.92 -9.91
C VAL A 49 -3.31 -10.30 -10.41
N GLU A 50 -3.22 -11.25 -9.49
CA GLU A 50 -2.89 -12.64 -9.79
C GLU A 50 -3.97 -13.57 -9.28
N ARG A 51 -4.53 -14.41 -10.17
CA ARG A 51 -5.54 -15.43 -9.81
C ARG A 51 -6.72 -14.85 -9.00
N GLY A 52 -7.14 -13.61 -9.32
CA GLY A 52 -8.21 -12.91 -8.63
C GLY A 52 -7.83 -12.31 -7.27
N ARG A 53 -6.54 -12.24 -6.95
CA ARG A 53 -6.01 -11.63 -5.71
C ARG A 53 -5.18 -10.40 -6.07
N ILE A 54 -5.27 -9.37 -5.23
CA ILE A 54 -4.36 -8.22 -5.31
C ILE A 54 -3.09 -8.62 -4.56
N ILE A 55 -1.95 -8.56 -5.26
CA ILE A 55 -0.63 -8.77 -4.69
C ILE A 55 0.06 -7.41 -4.63
N ILE A 56 0.60 -7.07 -3.45
CA ILE A 56 1.32 -5.82 -3.20
C ILE A 56 2.74 -6.23 -2.79
N GLU A 57 3.71 -5.78 -3.56
CA GLU A 57 5.13 -6.12 -3.37
C GLU A 57 5.93 -4.85 -3.16
N THR A 58 6.95 -4.95 -2.32
CA THR A 58 7.84 -3.85 -1.99
C THR A 58 9.27 -4.28 -2.23
N GLU A 59 10.10 -3.39 -2.77
CA GLU A 59 11.51 -3.70 -2.99
C GLU A 59 12.27 -3.51 -1.68
N ILE A 60 12.65 -4.64 -1.05
CA ILE A 60 13.43 -4.63 0.18
C ILE A 60 14.91 -4.64 -0.23
N ASN A 61 15.56 -3.48 -0.13
CA ASN A 61 17.02 -3.39 -0.25
C ASN A 61 17.64 -3.89 1.07
N LEU A 62 18.02 -5.17 1.13
CA LEU A 62 18.77 -5.77 2.24
C LEU A 62 20.27 -5.42 2.17
#